data_AF-A0A950LQD4-F1
#
_entry.id   AF-A0A950LQD4-F1
#
_cell.length_a   1.000
_cell.length_b   1.000
_cell.length_c   1.000
_cell.angle_alpha   90.00
_cell.angle_beta   90.00
_cell.angle_gamma   90.00
#
_symmetry.space_group_name_H-M   'P 1'
#
loop_
_entity.id
_entity.type
_entity.pdbx_description
1 polymer ?
#
loop_
_entity_poly.entity_id
_entity_poly.type
_entity_poly.pdbx_seq_one_letter_code
_entity_poly.pdbx_strand_id
1 'polypeptide(L)'
;MRLELNESQRELKSRLREYFARLTAEMAPDGGRPDYVATIRRMGEDGWLGLGWPVEYGGQGRGPVDQMIFVEESHWAGVALPLLTLGTVGPAIMQLGTPEQKARLLPGILRGELHFSIGYTEPSAGTDLASLRTRAERDGDEWVITG
;
A
#
# COMPACT_ATOMS: atom_id res chain seq x y z
N MET A 1 -9.34 -23.70 18.36
CA MET A 1 -8.66 -22.40 18.11
C MET A 1 -7.18 -22.70 17.88
N ARG A 2 -6.62 -22.36 16.70
CA ARG A 2 -5.19 -22.54 16.41
C ARG A 2 -4.50 -21.19 16.64
N LEU A 3 -3.70 -21.08 17.69
CA LEU A 3 -3.02 -19.85 18.09
C LEU A 3 -1.63 -19.70 17.46
N GLU A 4 -1.15 -20.72 16.76
CA GLU A 4 0.16 -20.71 16.12
C GLU A 4 0.07 -20.63 14.61
N LEU A 5 1.10 -20.01 14.00
CA LEU A 5 1.31 -20.03 12.56
C LEU A 5 1.38 -21.47 12.03
N ASN A 6 0.80 -21.70 10.86
CA ASN A 6 1.05 -22.95 10.14
C ASN A 6 2.44 -22.94 9.47
N GLU A 7 2.81 -24.04 8.82
CA GLU A 7 4.12 -24.19 8.17
C GLU A 7 4.34 -23.15 7.08
N SER A 8 3.38 -22.98 6.16
CA SER A 8 3.50 -22.00 5.07
C SER A 8 3.60 -20.56 5.55
N GLN A 9 2.96 -20.22 6.67
CA GLN A 9 3.08 -18.92 7.31
C GLN A 9 4.45 -18.71 7.96
N ARG A 10 5.05 -19.74 8.57
CA ARG A 10 6.41 -19.67 9.12
C ARG A 10 7.44 -19.52 8.00
N GLU A 11 7.27 -20.25 6.89
CA GLU A 11 8.09 -20.11 5.69
C GLU A 11 7.99 -18.70 5.11
N LEU A 12 6.77 -18.17 4.96
CA LEU A 12 6.56 -16.80 4.50
C LEU A 12 7.27 -15.79 5.41
N LYS A 13 7.15 -15.95 6.73
CA LYS A 13 7.82 -15.09 7.71
C LYS A 13 9.34 -15.12 7.55
N SER A 14 9.95 -16.30 7.42
CA SER A 14 11.39 -16.44 7.20
C SER A 14 11.82 -15.76 5.90
N ARG A 15 11.08 -16.00 4.81
CA ARG A 15 11.37 -15.42 3.50
C ARG A 15 11.27 -13.90 3.52
N LEU A 16 10.27 -13.34 4.17
CA LEU A 16 10.10 -11.89 4.28
C LEU A 16 11.19 -11.26 5.15
N ARG A 17 11.60 -11.94 6.22
CA ARG A 17 12.72 -11.49 7.07
C ARG A 17 14.02 -11.39 6.28
N GLU A 18 14.35 -12.44 5.52
CA GLU A 18 15.53 -12.46 4.66
C GLU A 18 15.43 -11.40 3.56
N TYR A 19 14.26 -11.28 2.93
CA TYR A 19 13.99 -10.28 1.91
C TYR A 19 14.22 -8.86 2.43
N PHE A 20 13.62 -8.51 3.57
CA PHE A 20 13.75 -7.17 4.13
C PHE A 20 15.16 -6.88 4.63
N ALA A 21 15.87 -7.86 5.21
CA ALA A 21 17.27 -7.69 5.59
C ALA A 21 18.17 -7.37 4.39
N ARG A 22 17.96 -8.06 3.25
CA ARG A 22 18.66 -7.75 2.01
C ARG A 22 18.26 -6.38 1.46
N LEU A 23 16.96 -6.09 1.41
CA LEU A 23 16.43 -4.83 0.88
C LEU A 23 17.02 -3.62 1.63
N THR A 24 17.06 -3.66 2.96
CA THR A 24 17.60 -2.55 3.75
C THR A 24 19.11 -2.43 3.62
N ALA A 25 19.85 -3.54 3.54
CA ALA A 25 21.28 -3.52 3.28
C ALA A 25 21.62 -2.89 1.91
N GLU A 26 20.80 -3.15 0.88
CA GLU A 26 20.97 -2.57 -0.45
C GLU A 26 20.56 -1.08 -0.51
N MET A 27 19.44 -0.72 0.13
CA MET A 27 18.87 0.64 0.05
C MET A 27 19.45 1.63 1.07
N ALA A 28 20.11 1.13 2.12
CA ALA A 28 20.76 1.94 3.14
C ALA A 28 22.08 1.28 3.61
N PRO A 29 23.09 1.19 2.72
CA PRO A 29 24.36 0.50 3.02
C PRO A 29 25.12 1.11 4.21
N ASP A 30 24.93 2.40 4.47
CA ASP A 30 25.55 3.12 5.59
C ASP A 30 24.75 3.01 6.91
N GLY A 31 23.69 2.18 6.95
CA GLY A 31 22.83 2.01 8.12
C GLY A 31 21.85 3.16 8.37
N GLY A 32 21.70 4.07 7.39
CA GLY A 32 20.71 5.15 7.42
C GLY A 32 19.27 4.67 7.19
N ARG A 33 18.34 5.62 7.09
CA ARG A 33 16.97 5.31 6.66
C ARG A 33 16.97 5.14 5.14
N PRO A 34 16.44 4.03 4.61
CA PRO A 34 16.40 3.82 3.16
C PRO A 34 15.47 4.85 2.50
N ASP A 35 15.81 5.26 1.27
CA ASP A 35 14.96 6.15 0.49
C ASP A 35 13.61 5.50 0.25
N TYR A 36 12.53 6.22 0.59
CA TYR A 36 11.19 5.67 0.56
C TYR A 36 10.76 5.29 -0.85
N VAL A 37 10.98 6.18 -1.83
CA VAL A 37 10.49 5.98 -3.20
C VAL A 37 11.23 4.81 -3.86
N ALA A 38 12.56 4.77 -3.75
CA ALA A 38 13.38 3.68 -4.26
C ALA A 38 13.00 2.34 -3.60
N THR A 39 12.80 2.33 -2.28
CA THR A 39 12.42 1.12 -1.54
C THR A 39 11.08 0.58 -2.01
N ILE A 40 10.05 1.42 -2.13
CA ILE A 40 8.71 0.96 -2.56
C ILE A 40 8.72 0.54 -4.02
N ARG A 41 9.42 1.27 -4.91
CA ARG A 41 9.60 0.85 -6.31
C ARG A 41 10.23 -0.53 -6.39
N ARG A 42 11.31 -0.77 -5.64
CA ARG A 42 11.97 -2.08 -5.59
C ARG A 42 11.02 -3.18 -5.09
N MET A 43 10.26 -2.91 -4.03
CA MET A 43 9.25 -3.85 -3.53
C MET A 43 8.14 -4.15 -4.55
N GLY A 44 7.80 -3.19 -5.40
CA GLY A 44 6.85 -3.37 -6.49
C GLY A 44 7.41 -4.25 -7.60
N GLU A 45 8.65 -4.00 -8.02
CA GLU A 45 9.38 -4.86 -8.97
C GLU A 45 9.51 -6.31 -8.47
N ASP A 46 9.76 -6.48 -7.17
CA ASP A 46 9.86 -7.79 -6.51
C ASP A 46 8.48 -8.44 -6.22
N GLY A 47 7.38 -7.76 -6.54
CA GLY A 47 6.01 -8.28 -6.48
C GLY A 47 5.38 -8.33 -5.07
N TRP A 48 5.95 -7.64 -4.09
CA TRP A 48 5.49 -7.70 -2.69
C TRP A 48 4.33 -6.75 -2.38
N LEU A 49 4.20 -5.65 -3.12
CA LEU A 49 3.13 -4.67 -2.86
C LEU A 49 1.72 -5.23 -3.10
N GLY A 50 1.60 -6.27 -3.93
CA GLY A 50 0.34 -6.95 -4.24
C GLY A 50 0.02 -8.17 -3.40
N LEU A 51 0.71 -8.40 -2.27
CA LEU A 51 0.60 -9.63 -1.47
C LEU A 51 -0.86 -10.02 -1.17
N GLY A 52 -1.65 -9.06 -0.69
CA GLY A 52 -3.05 -9.27 -0.32
C GLY A 52 -4.07 -9.03 -1.43
N TRP A 53 -3.66 -8.47 -2.56
CA TRP A 53 -4.58 -8.10 -3.63
C TRP A 53 -5.07 -9.34 -4.38
N PRO A 54 -6.33 -9.36 -4.87
CA PRO A 54 -6.81 -10.46 -5.71
C PRO A 54 -5.94 -10.66 -6.96
N VAL A 55 -5.84 -11.92 -7.41
CA VAL A 55 -5.01 -12.29 -8.58
C VAL A 55 -5.48 -11.58 -9.86
N GLU A 56 -6.79 -11.37 -10.03
CA GLU A 56 -7.38 -10.64 -11.17
C GLU A 56 -6.92 -9.18 -11.28
N TYR A 57 -6.42 -8.59 -10.18
CA TYR A 57 -5.83 -7.25 -10.15
C TYR A 57 -4.30 -7.28 -10.08
N GLY A 58 -3.67 -8.43 -10.36
CA GLY A 58 -2.22 -8.61 -10.39
C GLY A 58 -1.58 -8.90 -9.03
N GLY A 59 -2.38 -9.18 -8.00
CA GLY A 59 -1.89 -9.54 -6.67
C GLY A 59 -1.62 -11.04 -6.49
N GLN A 60 -1.24 -11.41 -5.26
CA GLN A 60 -0.96 -12.81 -4.91
C GLN A 60 -2.15 -13.52 -4.23
N GLY A 61 -3.22 -12.80 -3.90
CA GLY A 61 -4.44 -13.35 -3.29
C GLY A 61 -4.25 -13.89 -1.88
N ARG A 62 -3.23 -13.45 -1.13
CA ARG A 62 -2.94 -13.99 0.20
C ARG A 62 -3.89 -13.48 1.27
N GLY A 63 -4.18 -14.36 2.23
CA GLY A 63 -5.10 -14.09 3.32
C GLY A 63 -4.59 -13.09 4.37
N PRO A 64 -5.44 -12.71 5.33
CA PRO A 64 -5.13 -11.65 6.29
C PRO A 64 -3.96 -11.96 7.23
N VAL A 65 -3.73 -13.25 7.57
CA VAL A 65 -2.59 -13.63 8.42
C VAL A 65 -1.26 -13.42 7.69
N ASP A 66 -1.19 -13.78 6.40
CA ASP A 66 0.00 -13.56 5.58
C ASP A 66 0.29 -12.05 5.41
N GLN A 67 -0.75 -11.23 5.26
CA GLN A 67 -0.64 -9.78 5.22
C GLN A 67 -0.14 -9.21 6.56
N MET A 68 -0.60 -9.74 7.69
CA MET A 68 -0.11 -9.34 9.01
C MET A 68 1.39 -9.64 9.15
N ILE A 69 1.82 -10.86 8.77
CA ILE A 69 3.23 -11.25 8.79
C ILE A 69 4.08 -10.28 7.95
N PHE A 70 3.57 -9.86 6.79
CA PHE A 70 4.25 -8.89 5.93
C PHE A 70 4.43 -7.52 6.57
N VAL A 71 3.39 -6.99 7.21
CA VAL A 71 3.46 -5.72 7.94
C VAL A 71 4.39 -5.82 9.15
N GLU A 72 4.35 -6.93 9.89
CA GLU A 72 5.23 -7.17 11.03
C GLU A 72 6.70 -7.20 10.61
N GLU A 73 7.05 -8.00 9.59
CA GLU A 73 8.45 -8.11 9.16
C GLU A 73 8.95 -6.81 8.52
N SER A 74 8.11 -6.04 7.82
CA SER A 74 8.50 -4.72 7.33
C SER A 74 8.79 -3.76 8.47
N HIS A 75 7.97 -3.82 9.54
CA HIS A 75 8.16 -2.99 10.73
C HIS A 75 9.45 -3.32 11.47
N TRP A 76 9.75 -4.60 11.67
CA TRP A 76 11.03 -5.04 12.27
C TRP A 76 12.25 -4.58 11.47
N ALA A 77 12.12 -4.49 10.15
CA ALA A 77 13.17 -3.97 9.28
C ALA A 77 13.21 -2.44 9.16
N GLY A 78 12.28 -1.71 9.78
CA GLY A 78 12.20 -0.25 9.65
C GLY A 78 11.74 0.25 8.27
N VAL A 79 11.08 -0.61 7.47
CA VAL A 79 10.58 -0.29 6.14
C VAL A 79 9.15 0.25 6.24
N ALA A 80 8.94 1.48 5.78
CA ALA A 80 7.64 2.13 5.81
C ALA A 80 6.80 1.74 4.58
N LEU A 81 5.79 0.88 4.78
CA LEU A 81 4.88 0.47 3.71
C LEU A 81 3.82 1.53 3.38
N PRO A 82 3.37 1.64 2.11
CA PRO A 82 2.28 2.53 1.70
C PRO A 82 0.89 1.93 2.05
N LEU A 83 0.65 1.63 3.33
CA LEU A 83 -0.52 0.85 3.77
C LEU A 83 -1.86 1.46 3.37
N LEU A 84 -2.01 2.79 3.37
CA LEU A 84 -3.25 3.43 2.93
C LEU A 84 -3.46 3.30 1.41
N THR A 85 -2.38 3.35 0.62
CA THR A 85 -2.48 3.11 -0.82
C THR A 85 -2.88 1.66 -1.10
N LEU A 86 -2.26 0.69 -0.42
CA LEU A 86 -2.50 -0.75 -0.66
C LEU A 86 -3.80 -1.27 -0.03
N GLY A 87 -4.13 -0.79 1.18
CA GLY A 87 -5.24 -1.30 1.98
C GLY A 87 -6.52 -0.47 1.88
N THR A 88 -6.46 0.74 1.31
CA THR A 88 -7.64 1.62 1.20
C THR A 88 -7.86 2.09 -0.23
N VAL A 89 -6.89 2.79 -0.83
CA VAL A 89 -7.08 3.40 -2.16
C VAL A 89 -7.23 2.36 -3.26
N GLY A 90 -6.32 1.38 -3.31
CA GLY A 90 -6.40 0.28 -4.28
C GLY A 90 -7.73 -0.47 -4.22
N PRO A 91 -8.13 -1.00 -3.05
CA PRO A 91 -9.43 -1.65 -2.87
C PRO A 91 -10.63 -0.77 -3.25
N ALA A 92 -10.61 0.53 -2.93
CA ALA A 92 -11.66 1.45 -3.34
C ALA A 92 -11.75 1.58 -4.88
N ILE A 93 -10.61 1.68 -5.57
CA ILE A 93 -10.54 1.69 -7.04
C ILE A 93 -11.02 0.36 -7.63
N MET A 94 -10.66 -0.78 -7.02
CA MET A 94 -11.14 -2.10 -7.47
C MET A 94 -12.66 -2.21 -7.36
N GLN A 95 -13.24 -1.67 -6.30
CA GLN A 95 -14.68 -1.76 -6.05
C GLN A 95 -15.48 -0.76 -6.88
N LEU A 96 -15.03 0.49 -6.95
CA LEU A 96 -15.83 1.63 -7.45
C LEU A 96 -15.27 2.28 -8.71
N GLY A 97 -14.02 1.98 -9.08
CA GLY A 97 -13.36 2.60 -10.22
C GLY A 97 -13.92 2.15 -11.56
N THR A 98 -13.84 3.02 -12.56
CA THR A 98 -14.14 2.65 -13.96
C THR A 98 -13.08 1.68 -14.50
N PRO A 99 -13.36 0.94 -15.59
CA PRO A 99 -12.35 0.08 -16.23
C PRO A 99 -11.05 0.83 -16.56
N GLU A 100 -11.14 2.08 -17.01
CA GLU A 100 -10.00 2.91 -17.38
C GLU A 100 -9.19 3.30 -16.13
N GLN A 101 -9.86 3.66 -15.03
CA GLN A 101 -9.20 3.96 -13.76
C GLN A 101 -8.48 2.74 -13.21
N LYS A 102 -9.12 1.57 -13.24
CA LYS A 102 -8.52 0.30 -12.80
C LYS A 102 -7.27 -0.05 -13.61
N ALA A 103 -7.39 -0.03 -14.94
CA ALA A 103 -6.29 -0.35 -15.85
C ALA A 103 -5.10 0.61 -15.72
N ARG A 104 -5.36 1.89 -15.46
CA ARG A 104 -4.31 2.91 -15.32
C ARG A 104 -3.64 2.91 -13.94
N LEU A 105 -4.44 2.81 -12.87
CA LEU A 105 -3.96 3.10 -11.51
C LEU A 105 -3.45 1.86 -10.76
N LEU A 106 -4.17 0.74 -10.84
CA LEU A 106 -3.85 -0.46 -10.04
C LEU A 106 -2.46 -1.02 -10.37
N PRO A 107 -2.06 -1.16 -11.66
CA PRO A 107 -0.72 -1.63 -11.98
C PRO A 107 0.38 -0.67 -11.53
N GLY A 108 0.14 0.65 -11.59
CA GLY A 108 1.10 1.66 -11.11
C GLY A 108 1.33 1.59 -9.61
N ILE A 109 0.28 1.33 -8.83
CA ILE A 109 0.38 1.07 -7.39
C ILE A 109 1.23 -0.18 -7.14
N LEU A 110 0.93 -1.30 -7.83
CA LEU A 110 1.64 -2.56 -7.60
C LEU A 110 3.11 -2.52 -8.01
N ARG A 111 3.47 -1.70 -9.00
CA ARG A 111 4.88 -1.46 -9.39
C ARG A 111 5.62 -0.47 -8.48
N GLY A 112 4.93 0.14 -7.51
CA GLY A 112 5.52 1.18 -6.67
C GLY A 112 5.87 2.45 -7.45
N GLU A 113 5.19 2.70 -8.57
CA GLU A 113 5.36 3.90 -9.41
C GLU A 113 4.34 4.98 -9.04
N LEU A 114 3.24 4.59 -8.39
CA LEU A 114 2.14 5.48 -8.07
C LEU A 114 1.76 5.34 -6.59
N HIS A 115 1.79 6.48 -5.90
CA HIS A 115 1.55 6.59 -4.47
C HIS A 115 0.40 7.56 -4.23
N PHE A 116 -0.40 7.28 -3.19
CA PHE A 116 -1.46 8.18 -2.76
C PHE A 116 -1.22 8.68 -1.36
N SER A 117 -1.50 9.97 -1.17
CA SER A 117 -1.74 10.57 0.13
C SER A 117 -3.24 10.68 0.36
N ILE A 118 -3.65 10.62 1.63
CA ILE A 118 -5.06 10.74 2.02
C ILE A 118 -5.33 12.17 2.47
N GLY A 119 -6.12 12.90 1.69
CA GLY A 119 -6.52 14.29 1.98
C GLY A 119 -7.92 14.36 2.57
N TYR A 120 -8.13 13.76 3.75
CA TYR A 120 -9.43 13.81 4.44
C TYR A 120 -9.50 14.94 5.48
N THR A 121 -8.45 15.10 6.28
CA THR A 121 -8.44 16.03 7.42
C THR A 121 -8.27 17.47 6.95
N GLU A 122 -9.04 18.36 7.56
CA GLU A 122 -8.97 19.82 7.39
C GLU A 122 -8.73 20.50 8.76
N PRO A 123 -8.33 21.79 8.80
CA PRO A 123 -8.17 22.52 10.07
C PRO A 123 -9.41 22.47 10.97
N SER A 124 -10.62 22.43 10.39
CA SER A 124 -11.89 22.34 11.11
C SER A 124 -12.51 20.94 11.16
N ALA A 125 -11.94 19.94 10.47
CA ALA A 125 -12.53 18.61 10.35
C ALA A 125 -11.48 17.51 10.57
N GLY A 126 -11.58 16.83 11.72
CA GLY A 126 -10.75 15.68 12.10
C GLY A 126 -11.59 14.44 12.34
N THR A 127 -11.90 14.16 13.61
CA THR A 127 -12.81 13.06 13.99
C THR A 127 -14.19 13.20 13.35
N ASP A 128 -14.72 14.42 13.31
CA ASP A 128 -15.96 14.73 12.58
C ASP A 128 -15.65 15.06 11.11
N LEU A 129 -15.33 14.03 10.33
CA LEU A 129 -15.00 14.18 8.91
C LEU A 129 -16.19 14.72 8.10
N ALA A 130 -17.43 14.48 8.54
CA ALA A 130 -18.62 14.97 7.86
C ALA A 130 -18.71 16.51 7.84
N SER A 131 -17.96 17.19 8.72
CA SER A 131 -17.88 18.65 8.80
C SER A 131 -16.88 19.30 7.83
N LEU A 132 -16.27 18.53 6.92
CA LEU A 132 -15.34 19.04 5.91
C LEU A 132 -15.98 20.14 5.05
N ARG A 133 -15.15 21.09 4.62
CA ARG A 133 -15.55 22.29 3.88
C ARG A 133 -14.98 22.34 2.47
N THR A 134 -14.01 21.49 2.15
CA THR A 134 -13.54 21.32 0.77
C THR A 134 -14.72 20.95 -0.10
N ARG A 135 -14.93 21.72 -1.16
CA ARG A 135 -16.05 21.54 -2.09
C ARG A 135 -15.53 21.26 -3.49
N ALA A 136 -16.31 20.49 -4.24
CA ALA A 136 -16.12 20.25 -5.66
C ALA A 136 -17.36 20.75 -6.41
N GLU A 137 -17.18 21.75 -7.26
CA GLU A 137 -18.25 22.30 -8.11
C GLU A 137 -18.02 21.82 -9.55
N ARG A 138 -19.07 21.40 -10.25
CA ARG A 138 -18.96 20.93 -11.64
C ARG A 138 -18.94 22.13 -12.58
N ASP A 139 -17.90 22.23 -13.41
CA ASP A 139 -17.78 23.23 -14.47
C ASP A 139 -17.55 22.52 -15.81
N GLY A 140 -18.59 22.44 -16.62
CA GLY A 140 -18.58 21.65 -17.86
C GLY A 140 -18.27 20.16 -17.60
N ASP A 141 -17.12 19.71 -18.10
CA ASP A 141 -16.61 18.34 -17.97
C ASP A 141 -15.55 18.18 -16.87
N GLU A 142 -15.28 19.24 -16.10
CA GLU A 142 -14.28 19.27 -15.03
C GLU A 142 -14.91 19.52 -13.65
N TRP A 143 -14.10 19.32 -12.61
CA TRP A 143 -14.45 19.64 -11.22
C TRP A 143 -13.50 20.72 -10.69
N VAL A 144 -14.06 21.83 -10.21
CA VAL A 144 -13.32 22.90 -9.53
C VAL A 144 -13.32 22.62 -8.04
N ILE A 145 -12.13 22.36 -7.48
CA ILE A 145 -11.94 22.02 -6.07
C ILE A 145 -11.47 23.25 -5.29
N THR A 146 -12.10 23.56 -4.15
CA THR A 146 -11.68 24.63 -3.23
C THR A 146 -11.74 24.14 -1.80
N GLY A 147 -10.65 24.30 -1.03
CA GLY A 147 -10.51 23.89 0.36
C GLY A 147 -9.40 24.66 1.07
#